data_AF-A0A665V742-F1
#
_entry.id   AF-A0A665V742-F1
#
_cell.length_a   1.000
_cell.length_b   1.000
_cell.length_c   1.000
_cell.angle_alpha   90.00
_cell.angle_beta   90.00
_cell.angle_gamma   90.00
#
_symmetry.space_group_name_H-M   'P 1'
#
loop_
_entity.id
_entity.type
_entity.pdbx_description
1 polymer ?
#
loop_
_entity_poly.entity_id
_entity_poly.type
_entity_poly.pdbx_seq_one_letter_code
_entity_poly.pdbx_strand_id
1 'polypeptide(L)'
;IHFPPFSPPLRLLQFTALCFYAQHHVTEQSRLSDRMSRRLTRTYQLYSRTSGKHVQVLANKRVNANGDDGAVHAKLEVETDSFGSRVRIRGVKTGYYICMNKRGKLIGKRKGRGKDCIFTEIVLENNYTALQNAKYEGWYMAFTRKGRPRKASKTKQHQREAHFMKRLPRGHLLSERRPFDVLPLPVPVHPFTSETWA
;
A
#
# COMPACT_ATOMS: atom_id res chain seq x y z
N ILE A 1 16.81 -34.17 -45.22
CA ILE A 1 17.54 -33.64 -44.06
C ILE A 1 16.66 -33.86 -42.83
N HIS A 2 16.93 -34.89 -42.04
CA HIS A 2 16.22 -35.18 -40.80
C HIS A 2 16.97 -34.48 -39.66
N PHE A 3 16.39 -33.44 -39.07
CA PHE A 3 16.96 -32.84 -37.86
C PHE A 3 16.69 -33.79 -36.67
N PRO A 4 17.68 -34.08 -35.82
CA PRO A 4 17.44 -34.84 -34.60
C PRO A 4 16.57 -34.02 -33.64
N PRO A 5 15.73 -34.68 -32.82
CA PRO A 5 14.90 -33.97 -31.85
C PRO A 5 15.81 -33.25 -30.84
N PHE A 6 15.65 -31.94 -30.74
CA PHE A 6 16.37 -31.10 -29.79
C PHE A 6 15.84 -31.41 -28.38
N SER A 7 16.45 -32.38 -27.70
CA SER A 7 16.14 -32.66 -26.29
C SER A 7 16.76 -31.55 -25.43
N PRO A 8 15.95 -30.80 -24.66
CA PRO A 8 16.47 -29.72 -23.82
C PRO A 8 17.43 -30.30 -22.76
N PRO A 9 18.52 -29.58 -22.41
CA PRO A 9 19.46 -30.06 -21.41
C PRO A 9 18.77 -30.24 -20.06
N LEU A 10 19.15 -31.28 -19.30
CA LEU A 10 18.53 -31.65 -18.01
C LEU A 10 18.43 -30.48 -17.02
N ARG A 11 19.40 -29.56 -17.04
CA ARG A 11 19.39 -28.33 -16.22
C ARG A 11 18.24 -27.38 -16.56
N LEU A 12 17.89 -27.26 -17.84
CA LEU A 12 16.76 -26.44 -18.30
C LEU A 12 15.42 -27.06 -17.86
N LEU A 13 15.29 -28.39 -17.96
CA LEU A 13 14.11 -29.11 -17.47
C LEU A 13 13.95 -28.96 -15.96
N GLN A 14 15.03 -29.08 -15.18
CA GLN A 14 14.99 -28.86 -13.74
C GLN A 14 14.60 -27.41 -13.38
N PHE A 15 15.16 -26.42 -14.08
CA PHE A 15 14.83 -25.01 -13.84
C PHE A 15 13.36 -24.70 -14.15
N THR A 16 12.84 -25.17 -15.29
CA THR A 16 11.43 -25.00 -15.63
C THR A 16 10.51 -25.68 -14.62
N ALA A 17 10.82 -26.91 -14.19
CA ALA A 17 10.07 -27.61 -13.16
C ALA A 17 10.04 -26.85 -11.83
N LEU A 18 11.18 -26.29 -11.39
CA LEU A 18 11.25 -25.43 -10.20
C LEU A 18 10.41 -24.17 -10.36
N CYS A 19 10.45 -23.50 -11.52
CA CYS A 19 9.62 -22.34 -11.80
C CYS A 19 8.12 -22.68 -11.74
N PHE A 20 7.71 -23.80 -12.35
CA PHE A 20 6.33 -24.28 -12.28
C PHE A 20 5.90 -24.55 -10.84
N TYR A 21 6.74 -25.22 -10.06
CA TYR A 21 6.45 -25.51 -8.66
C TYR A 21 6.33 -24.24 -7.82
N ALA A 22 7.24 -23.27 -8.01
CA ALA A 22 7.19 -21.98 -7.34
C ALA A 22 5.94 -21.17 -7.72
N GLN A 23 5.59 -21.11 -9.01
CA GLN A 23 4.38 -20.44 -9.48
C GLN A 23 3.11 -21.09 -8.92
N HIS A 24 3.06 -22.41 -8.89
CA HIS A 24 1.95 -23.16 -8.30
C HIS A 24 1.83 -22.85 -6.80
N HIS A 25 2.94 -22.91 -6.07
CA HIS A 25 2.98 -22.62 -4.64
C HIS A 25 2.49 -21.19 -4.32
N VAL A 26 2.98 -20.19 -5.05
CA VAL A 26 2.55 -18.79 -4.89
C VAL A 26 1.07 -18.63 -5.20
N THR A 27 0.57 -19.29 -6.25
CA THR A 27 -0.84 -19.22 -6.65
C THR A 27 -1.76 -19.78 -5.56
N GLU A 28 -1.41 -20.95 -5.02
CA GLU A 28 -2.19 -21.59 -3.96
C GLU A 28 -2.14 -20.79 -2.65
N GLN A 29 -0.96 -20.33 -2.24
CA GLN A 29 -0.82 -19.53 -1.02
C GLN A 29 -1.45 -18.13 -1.14
N SER A 30 -1.57 -17.58 -2.35
CA SER A 30 -2.26 -16.29 -2.57
C SER A 30 -3.76 -16.34 -2.26
N ARG A 31 -4.38 -17.54 -2.34
CA ARG A 31 -5.84 -17.73 -2.12
C ARG A 31 -6.24 -17.65 -0.65
N LEU A 32 -5.28 -17.93 0.25
CA LEU A 32 -5.45 -18.00 1.69
C LEU A 32 -4.65 -16.90 2.38
N SER A 33 -5.04 -16.59 3.60
CA SER A 33 -4.25 -15.70 4.46
C SER A 33 -3.03 -16.46 4.96
N ASP A 34 -1.83 -15.90 4.76
CA ASP A 34 -0.62 -16.49 5.31
C ASP A 34 -0.60 -16.30 6.83
N ARG A 35 -0.49 -17.41 7.55
CA ARG A 35 -0.44 -17.47 9.01
C ARG A 35 0.90 -18.01 9.52
N MET A 36 1.72 -18.56 8.62
CA MET A 36 2.97 -19.23 8.97
C MET A 36 4.15 -18.26 8.85
N SER A 37 4.06 -17.27 7.97
CA SER A 37 5.09 -16.26 7.79
C SER A 37 4.86 -15.02 8.65
N ARG A 38 5.95 -14.34 9.02
CA ARG A 38 5.89 -12.98 9.59
C ARG A 38 5.30 -12.03 8.54
N ARG A 39 4.23 -11.34 8.90
CA ARG A 39 3.59 -10.36 8.02
C ARG A 39 4.33 -9.03 8.03
N LEU A 40 4.59 -8.50 6.83
CA LEU A 40 5.20 -7.20 6.65
C LEU A 40 4.17 -6.12 6.99
N THR A 41 4.55 -5.18 7.85
CA THR A 41 3.71 -4.05 8.23
C THR A 41 4.39 -2.75 7.82
N ARG A 42 3.63 -1.85 7.17
CA ARG A 42 4.09 -0.52 6.75
C ARG A 42 3.15 0.53 7.31
N THR A 43 3.68 1.70 7.64
CA THR A 43 2.87 2.83 8.14
C THR A 43 2.93 3.99 7.18
N TYR A 44 1.79 4.42 6.66
CA TYR A 44 1.69 5.53 5.71
C TYR A 44 0.32 6.23 5.78
N GLN A 45 0.20 7.35 5.04
CA GLN A 45 -1.07 8.01 4.76
C GLN A 45 -1.47 7.71 3.31
N LEU A 46 -2.76 7.48 3.07
CA LEU A 46 -3.26 7.19 1.73
C LEU A 46 -3.95 8.43 1.16
N TYR A 47 -3.27 9.13 0.25
CA TYR A 47 -3.79 10.33 -0.40
C TYR A 47 -4.74 9.96 -1.55
N SER A 48 -5.94 10.52 -1.58
CA SER A 48 -6.87 10.35 -2.69
C SER A 48 -6.61 11.39 -3.77
N ARG A 49 -6.38 10.92 -5.00
CA ARG A 49 -6.18 11.79 -6.17
C ARG A 49 -7.35 12.75 -6.39
N THR A 50 -8.57 12.33 -6.08
CA THR A 50 -9.78 13.10 -6.43
C THR A 50 -10.19 14.08 -5.35
N SER A 51 -10.06 13.76 -4.07
CA SER A 51 -10.40 14.71 -2.99
C SER A 51 -9.26 15.66 -2.65
N GLY A 52 -8.01 15.33 -2.99
CA GLY A 52 -6.85 16.11 -2.60
C GLY A 52 -6.50 16.00 -1.11
N LYS A 53 -7.03 14.97 -0.43
CA LYS A 53 -6.94 14.77 1.02
C LYS A 53 -6.66 13.29 1.32
N HIS A 54 -6.47 12.94 2.59
CA HIS A 54 -6.07 11.61 3.02
C HIS A 54 -7.26 10.79 3.51
N VAL A 55 -7.20 9.48 3.26
CA VAL A 55 -8.12 8.50 3.81
C VAL A 55 -7.95 8.44 5.32
N GLN A 56 -9.06 8.52 6.04
CA GLN A 56 -9.10 8.46 7.50
C GLN A 56 -10.21 7.53 7.99
N VAL A 57 -9.98 6.95 9.16
CA VAL A 57 -10.94 6.09 9.86
C VAL A 57 -11.32 6.74 11.18
N LEU A 58 -12.58 7.16 11.28
CA LEU A 58 -13.11 7.91 12.42
C LEU A 58 -13.60 6.97 13.54
N ALA A 59 -13.71 7.49 14.76
CA ALA A 59 -14.17 6.76 15.94
C ALA A 59 -15.60 6.19 15.78
N ASN A 60 -16.45 6.84 14.98
CA ASN A 60 -17.79 6.36 14.64
C ASN A 60 -17.80 5.32 13.50
N LYS A 61 -16.66 4.67 13.22
CA LYS A 61 -16.48 3.62 12.18
C LYS A 61 -16.66 4.12 10.74
N ARG A 62 -16.79 5.43 10.51
CA ARG A 62 -16.86 5.99 9.16
C ARG A 62 -15.47 6.09 8.55
N VAL A 63 -15.38 5.72 7.29
CA VAL A 63 -14.20 5.91 6.45
C VAL A 63 -14.51 7.05 5.48
N ASN A 64 -13.60 7.99 5.29
CA ASN A 64 -13.72 9.06 4.28
C ASN A 64 -12.31 9.52 3.85
N ALA A 65 -12.22 10.39 2.84
CA ALA A 65 -10.96 10.95 2.36
C ALA A 65 -10.92 12.46 2.53
N ASN A 66 -11.18 12.95 3.74
CA ASN A 66 -11.11 14.38 4.11
C ASN A 66 -10.03 14.66 5.18
N GLY A 67 -9.14 13.71 5.45
CA GLY A 67 -8.07 13.90 6.43
C GLY A 67 -7.00 14.87 5.92
N ASP A 68 -6.63 15.83 6.75
CA ASP A 68 -5.46 16.67 6.49
C ASP A 68 -4.16 15.87 6.57
N ASP A 69 -3.11 16.40 5.97
CA ASP A 69 -1.79 15.80 6.04
C ASP A 69 -1.27 15.78 7.49
N GLY A 70 -0.95 14.59 7.99
CA GLY A 70 -0.54 14.34 9.37
C GLY A 70 -1.70 14.21 10.36
N ALA A 71 -2.95 14.23 9.91
CA ALA A 71 -4.09 14.02 10.80
C ALA A 71 -4.00 12.66 11.50
N VAL A 72 -4.27 12.64 12.81
CA VAL A 72 -4.15 11.45 13.65
C VAL A 72 -5.01 10.27 13.16
N HIS A 73 -6.17 10.56 12.58
CA HIS A 73 -7.09 9.55 12.01
C HIS A 73 -6.70 9.09 10.60
N ALA A 74 -5.76 9.76 9.94
CA ALA A 74 -5.26 9.44 8.61
C ALA A 74 -3.98 8.59 8.61
N LYS A 75 -3.39 8.33 9.78
CA LYS A 75 -2.27 7.39 9.94
C LYS A 75 -2.78 5.95 9.79
N LEU A 76 -2.32 5.26 8.76
CA LEU A 76 -2.71 3.89 8.44
C LEU A 76 -1.55 2.92 8.64
N GLU A 77 -1.85 1.81 9.28
CA GLU A 77 -1.00 0.63 9.37
C GLU A 77 -1.49 -0.40 8.34
N VAL A 78 -0.59 -0.84 7.46
CA VAL A 78 -0.92 -1.72 6.34
C VAL A 78 -0.09 -2.99 6.45
N GLU A 79 -0.79 -4.09 6.69
CA GLU A 79 -0.25 -5.42 6.96
C GLU A 79 -0.47 -6.32 5.74
N THR A 80 0.57 -7.00 5.27
CA THR A 80 0.45 -7.99 4.18
C THR A 80 -0.35 -9.22 4.64
N ASP A 81 -1.37 -9.60 3.88
CA ASP A 81 -2.16 -10.80 4.12
C ASP A 81 -1.52 -12.06 3.55
N SER A 82 -1.09 -12.01 2.29
CA SER A 82 -0.31 -13.03 1.60
C SER A 82 0.33 -12.43 0.34
N PHE A 83 0.77 -13.27 -0.61
CA PHE A 83 1.32 -12.85 -1.89
C PHE A 83 0.32 -12.05 -2.76
N GLY A 84 0.81 -11.52 -3.88
CA GLY A 84 -0.01 -10.75 -4.82
C GLY A 84 -0.44 -9.39 -4.27
N SER A 85 0.37 -8.77 -3.42
CA SER A 85 0.11 -7.44 -2.85
C SER A 85 -1.23 -7.33 -2.10
N ARG A 86 -1.66 -8.43 -1.47
CA ARG A 86 -2.87 -8.48 -0.66
C ARG A 86 -2.60 -7.89 0.72
N VAL A 87 -3.38 -6.91 1.13
CA VAL A 87 -3.14 -6.15 2.36
C VAL A 87 -4.41 -5.94 3.18
N ARG A 88 -4.23 -5.80 4.49
CA ARG A 88 -5.23 -5.25 5.42
C ARG A 88 -4.82 -3.84 5.81
N ILE A 89 -5.77 -2.92 5.78
CA ILE A 89 -5.53 -1.50 6.11
C ILE A 89 -6.25 -1.17 7.41
N ARG A 90 -5.50 -0.72 8.41
CA ARG A 90 -6.00 -0.39 9.75
C ARG A 90 -5.70 1.07 10.09
N GLY A 91 -6.70 1.80 10.59
CA GLY A 91 -6.46 3.13 11.15
C GLY A 91 -5.76 3.01 12.50
N VAL A 92 -4.56 3.57 12.65
CA VAL A 92 -3.74 3.43 13.88
C VAL A 92 -4.49 3.97 15.10
N LYS A 93 -5.07 5.16 14.99
CA LYS A 93 -5.75 5.81 16.13
C LYS A 93 -6.99 5.07 16.61
N THR A 94 -7.77 4.48 15.71
CA THR A 94 -9.06 3.84 16.04
C THR A 94 -8.96 2.32 16.17
N GLY A 95 -7.88 1.74 15.66
CA GLY A 95 -7.70 0.29 15.57
C GLY A 95 -8.67 -0.40 14.61
N TYR A 96 -9.46 0.35 13.84
CA TYR A 96 -10.44 -0.20 12.91
C TYR A 96 -9.81 -0.52 11.55
N TYR A 97 -10.09 -1.70 11.04
CA TYR A 97 -9.79 -2.10 9.68
C TYR A 97 -10.79 -1.47 8.72
N ILE A 98 -10.29 -0.97 7.59
CA ILE A 98 -11.13 -0.59 6.46
C ILE A 98 -11.60 -1.87 5.78
N CYS A 99 -12.91 -2.02 5.64
CA CYS A 99 -13.52 -3.17 5.00
C CYS A 99 -14.66 -2.72 4.08
N MET A 100 -15.08 -3.59 3.17
CA MET A 100 -16.20 -3.33 2.27
C MET A 100 -17.34 -4.27 2.57
N ASN A 101 -18.54 -3.74 2.80
CA ASN A 101 -19.70 -4.61 3.05
C ASN A 101 -20.32 -5.11 1.73
N LYS A 102 -21.28 -6.05 1.84
CA LYS A 102 -22.03 -6.61 0.69
C LYS A 102 -22.81 -5.58 -0.15
N ARG A 103 -23.01 -4.36 0.36
CA ARG A 103 -23.66 -3.26 -0.35
C ARG A 103 -22.65 -2.37 -1.11
N GLY A 104 -21.36 -2.69 -1.05
CA GLY A 104 -20.28 -1.91 -1.65
C GLY A 104 -19.95 -0.63 -0.87
N LYS A 105 -20.25 -0.57 0.43
CA LYS A 105 -19.92 0.58 1.30
C LYS A 105 -18.66 0.28 2.11
N LEU A 106 -17.75 1.25 2.16
CA LEU A 106 -16.59 1.24 3.04
C LEU A 106 -17.02 1.48 4.50
N ILE A 107 -16.54 0.63 5.41
CA ILE A 107 -16.85 0.66 6.84
C ILE A 107 -15.59 0.33 7.66
N GLY A 108 -15.52 0.86 8.87
CA GLY A 108 -14.55 0.45 9.89
C GLY A 108 -15.04 -0.79 10.66
N LYS A 109 -14.21 -1.83 10.77
CA LYS A 109 -14.47 -3.02 11.59
C LYS A 109 -13.34 -3.27 12.59
N ARG A 110 -13.68 -3.60 13.83
CA ARG A 110 -12.69 -3.97 14.87
C ARG A 110 -12.03 -5.32 14.57
N LYS A 111 -12.79 -6.27 14.05
CA LYS A 111 -12.28 -7.59 13.60
C LYS A 111 -12.06 -7.57 12.09
N GLY A 112 -10.79 -7.53 11.66
CA GLY A 112 -10.36 -7.47 10.26
C GLY A 112 -10.06 -8.82 9.59
N ARG A 113 -10.46 -9.96 10.20
CA ARG A 113 -10.09 -11.31 9.72
C ARG A 113 -10.73 -11.71 8.39
N GLY A 114 -11.88 -11.13 8.04
CA GLY A 114 -12.64 -11.51 6.86
C GLY A 114 -12.00 -11.03 5.54
N LYS A 115 -12.26 -11.76 4.45
CA LYS A 115 -11.80 -11.39 3.10
C LYS A 115 -12.36 -10.02 2.65
N ASP A 116 -13.46 -9.57 3.25
CA ASP A 116 -14.04 -8.24 3.02
C ASP A 116 -13.15 -7.07 3.51
N CYS A 117 -12.15 -7.36 4.34
CA CYS A 117 -11.17 -6.41 4.86
C CYS A 117 -9.80 -6.48 4.16
N ILE A 118 -9.69 -7.31 3.12
CA ILE A 118 -8.46 -7.51 2.37
C ILE A 118 -8.60 -6.78 1.04
N PHE A 119 -7.56 -6.03 0.66
CA PHE A 119 -7.47 -5.35 -0.62
C PHE A 119 -6.22 -5.79 -1.36
N THR A 120 -6.32 -5.95 -2.67
CA THR A 120 -5.16 -6.10 -3.56
C THR A 120 -4.68 -4.71 -3.94
N GLU A 121 -3.44 -4.39 -3.60
CA GLU A 121 -2.76 -3.17 -4.03
C GLU A 121 -2.27 -3.33 -5.46
N ILE A 122 -2.75 -2.47 -6.36
CA ILE A 122 -2.44 -2.50 -7.79
C ILE A 122 -1.72 -1.21 -8.14
N VAL A 123 -0.54 -1.32 -8.74
CA VAL A 123 0.14 -0.19 -9.38
C VAL A 123 -0.45 -0.05 -10.78
N LEU A 124 -1.08 1.09 -11.05
CA LEU A 124 -1.68 1.40 -12.33
C LEU A 124 -0.61 1.89 -13.31
N GLU A 125 -0.91 1.79 -14.61
CA GLU A 125 -0.06 2.30 -15.70
C GLU A 125 0.25 3.80 -15.58
N ASN A 126 -0.65 4.56 -14.95
CA ASN A 126 -0.47 5.99 -14.69
C ASN A 126 0.28 6.29 -13.38
N ASN A 127 0.95 5.29 -12.80
CA ASN A 127 1.74 5.35 -11.56
C ASN A 127 0.95 5.69 -10.28
N TYR A 128 -0.39 5.66 -10.34
CA TYR A 128 -1.23 5.70 -9.13
C TYR A 128 -1.46 4.30 -8.57
N THR A 129 -1.85 4.24 -7.30
CA THR A 129 -2.30 3.02 -6.64
C THR A 129 -3.81 2.87 -6.73
N ALA A 130 -4.30 1.68 -7.04
CA ALA A 130 -5.68 1.27 -6.82
C ALA A 130 -5.75 0.17 -5.75
N LEU A 131 -6.89 0.09 -5.06
CA LEU A 131 -7.14 -0.92 -4.03
C LEU A 131 -8.43 -1.67 -4.37
N GLN A 132 -8.30 -2.87 -4.91
CA GLN A 132 -9.42 -3.74 -5.25
C GLN A 132 -9.78 -4.63 -4.06
N ASN A 133 -11.06 -4.79 -3.70
CA ASN A 133 -11.45 -5.66 -2.61
C ASN A 133 -11.28 -7.14 -2.98
N ALA A 134 -10.67 -7.92 -2.09
CA ALA A 134 -10.37 -9.32 -2.39
C ALA A 134 -11.58 -10.27 -2.28
N LYS A 135 -12.69 -9.83 -1.66
CA LYS A 135 -13.94 -10.61 -1.62
C LYS A 135 -14.86 -10.26 -2.78
N TYR A 136 -14.88 -9.01 -3.18
CA TYR A 136 -15.75 -8.49 -4.23
C TYR A 136 -14.90 -8.05 -5.42
N GLU A 137 -14.71 -8.96 -6.37
CA GLU A 137 -13.91 -8.67 -7.56
C GLU A 137 -14.50 -7.51 -8.38
N GLY A 138 -13.64 -6.69 -8.96
CA GLY A 138 -14.03 -5.48 -9.69
C GLY A 138 -14.53 -4.32 -8.82
N TRP A 139 -14.56 -4.47 -7.49
CA TRP A 139 -14.93 -3.40 -6.56
C TRP A 139 -13.71 -2.73 -5.97
N TYR A 140 -13.62 -1.40 -6.15
CA TYR A 140 -12.46 -0.63 -5.72
C TYR A 140 -12.80 0.29 -4.55
N MET A 141 -11.82 0.52 -3.68
CA MET A 141 -11.87 1.64 -2.76
C MET A 141 -11.90 2.93 -3.58
N ALA A 142 -12.87 3.81 -3.31
CA ALA A 142 -12.98 5.06 -4.05
C ALA A 142 -13.64 6.16 -3.24
N PHE A 143 -13.23 7.40 -3.51
CA PHE A 143 -13.79 8.58 -2.88
C PHE A 143 -14.08 9.67 -3.91
N THR A 144 -15.20 10.35 -3.70
CA THR A 144 -15.61 11.51 -4.50
C THR A 144 -14.72 12.72 -4.23
N ARG A 145 -14.88 13.78 -5.04
CA ARG A 145 -14.17 15.07 -4.85
C ARG A 145 -14.39 15.70 -3.48
N LYS A 146 -15.54 15.47 -2.84
CA LYS A 146 -15.84 15.93 -1.46
C LYS A 146 -15.33 14.95 -0.38
N GLY A 147 -14.48 14.00 -0.75
CA GLY A 147 -13.94 12.92 0.09
C GLY A 147 -14.97 11.94 0.65
N ARG A 148 -16.20 11.94 0.14
CA ARG A 148 -17.22 10.96 0.54
C ARG A 148 -16.92 9.60 -0.10
N PRO A 149 -17.09 8.47 0.62
CA PRO A 149 -16.96 7.14 0.03
C PRO A 149 -17.91 6.96 -1.14
N ARG A 150 -17.40 6.41 -2.25
CA ARG A 150 -18.24 6.02 -3.38
C ARG A 150 -18.69 4.57 -3.21
N LYS A 151 -19.91 4.28 -3.68
CA LYS A 151 -20.44 2.91 -3.68
C LYS A 151 -19.63 2.07 -4.68
N ALA A 152 -19.09 0.95 -4.22
CA ALA A 152 -18.17 0.14 -4.98
C ALA A 152 -18.75 -0.41 -6.30
N SER A 153 -20.06 -0.66 -6.35
CA SER A 153 -20.76 -1.07 -7.58
C SER A 153 -20.67 -0.03 -8.71
N LYS A 154 -20.31 1.22 -8.41
CA LYS A 154 -20.13 2.31 -9.38
C LYS A 154 -18.66 2.61 -9.70
N THR A 155 -17.73 1.85 -9.11
CA THR A 155 -16.29 2.08 -9.26
C THR A 155 -15.75 1.31 -10.45
N LYS A 156 -14.75 1.89 -11.11
CA LYS A 156 -13.94 1.24 -12.16
C LYS A 156 -12.49 1.62 -11.95
N GLN A 157 -11.57 0.75 -12.36
CA GLN A 157 -10.13 0.95 -12.16
C GLN A 157 -9.61 2.25 -12.75
N HIS A 158 -10.05 2.63 -13.96
CA HIS A 158 -9.57 3.82 -14.67
C HIS A 158 -10.12 5.14 -14.10
N GLN A 159 -11.09 5.09 -13.18
CA GLN A 159 -11.70 6.29 -12.63
C GLN A 159 -10.78 6.92 -11.58
N ARG A 160 -10.53 8.22 -11.73
CA ARG A 160 -9.70 9.01 -10.79
C ARG A 160 -10.08 8.85 -9.32
N GLU A 161 -11.36 8.60 -9.04
CA GLU A 161 -11.88 8.42 -7.67
C GLU A 161 -11.31 7.17 -6.97
N ALA A 162 -10.83 6.19 -7.74
CA ALA A 162 -10.18 4.97 -7.26
C ALA A 162 -8.64 5.07 -7.24
N HIS A 163 -8.08 6.23 -7.57
CA HIS A 163 -6.63 6.44 -7.64
C HIS A 163 -6.09 7.07 -6.35
N PHE A 164 -5.00 6.51 -5.83
CA PHE A 164 -4.37 6.91 -4.60
C PHE A 164 -2.85 7.07 -4.75
N MET A 165 -2.25 7.77 -3.79
CA MET A 165 -0.80 7.80 -3.59
C MET A 165 -0.47 7.49 -2.14
N LYS A 166 0.57 6.69 -1.92
CA LYS A 166 1.12 6.42 -0.59
C LYS A 166 2.02 7.59 -0.20
N ARG A 167 1.75 8.21 0.95
CA ARG A 167 2.54 9.33 1.50
C ARG A 167 3.09 8.98 2.87
N LEU A 168 4.29 9.45 3.18
CA LEU A 168 4.86 9.27 4.52
C LEU A 168 3.98 9.97 5.57
N PRO A 169 3.82 9.40 6.77
CA PRO A 169 3.23 10.12 7.89
C PRO A 169 4.09 11.32 8.25
N ARG A 170 3.46 12.46 8.60
CA ARG A 170 4.20 13.60 9.19
C ARG A 170 4.97 13.15 10.43
N GLY A 171 6.20 13.63 10.57
CA GLY A 171 7.10 13.29 11.68
C GLY A 171 7.95 12.04 11.49
N HIS A 172 7.76 11.26 10.42
CA HIS A 172 8.61 10.08 10.16
C HIS A 172 10.08 10.46 9.88
N LEU A 173 10.31 11.64 9.28
CA LEU A 173 11.67 12.17 9.05
C LEU A 173 12.42 12.51 10.35
N LEU A 174 11.72 12.70 11.48
CA LEU A 174 12.36 12.97 12.77
C LEU A 174 12.68 11.68 13.54
N SER A 175 11.98 10.58 13.26
CA SER A 175 12.17 9.29 13.93
C SER A 175 13.11 8.35 13.19
N GLU A 176 13.35 8.60 11.90
CA GLU A 176 14.25 7.80 11.07
C GLU A 176 15.59 8.54 10.98
N ARG A 177 16.32 8.66 12.10
CA ARG A 177 17.79 8.71 12.01
C ARG A 177 18.19 7.39 11.37
N ARG A 178 18.46 7.39 10.07
CA ARG A 178 18.95 6.19 9.40
C ARG A 178 20.37 5.94 9.96
N PRO A 179 20.77 4.69 10.22
CA PRO A 179 22.13 4.38 10.66
C PRO A 179 23.24 4.88 9.71
N PHE A 180 22.88 5.36 8.50
CA PHE A 180 23.78 5.83 7.46
C PHE A 180 23.58 7.29 7.07
N ASP A 181 22.84 8.09 7.85
CA ASP A 181 22.89 9.54 7.67
C ASP A 181 24.24 10.02 8.21
N VAL A 182 25.22 10.09 7.31
CA VAL A 182 26.57 10.60 7.58
C VAL A 182 26.42 11.97 8.24
N LEU A 183 26.88 12.08 9.48
CA LEU A 183 26.96 13.34 10.20
C LEU A 183 27.70 14.35 9.30
N PRO A 184 27.16 15.55 9.04
CA PRO A 184 27.91 16.57 8.32
C PRO A 184 29.18 16.84 9.13
N LEU A 185 30.36 16.61 8.54
CA LEU A 185 31.61 17.03 9.14
C LEU A 185 31.52 18.54 9.43
N PRO A 186 31.97 19.00 10.61
CA PRO A 186 31.96 20.42 10.91
C PRO A 186 32.83 21.16 9.88
N VAL A 187 32.21 22.08 9.14
CA VAL A 187 32.92 23.02 8.26
C VAL A 187 33.79 23.91 9.15
N PRO A 188 35.11 24.00 8.92
CA PRO A 188 35.96 24.93 9.65
C PRO A 188 35.52 26.36 9.34
N VAL A 189 35.18 27.11 10.39
CA VAL A 189 34.94 28.55 10.28
C VAL A 189 36.30 29.23 10.22
N HIS A 190 36.70 29.70 9.03
CA HIS A 190 37.85 30.60 8.93
C HIS A 190 37.45 31.99 9.45
N PRO A 191 38.24 32.60 10.36
CA PRO A 191 37.98 33.97 10.78
C PRO A 191 38.26 34.94 9.62
N PHE A 192 37.27 35.76 9.31
CA PHE A 192 37.36 36.85 8.34
C PHE A 192 38.15 38.00 8.99
N THR A 193 39.41 38.18 8.59
CA THR A 193 40.20 39.36 8.96
C THR A 193 39.78 40.52 8.07
N SER A 194 39.17 41.55 8.66
CA SER A 194 39.00 42.85 8.01
C SER A 194 40.31 43.63 8.11
N GLU A 195 41.09 43.66 7.04
CA GLU A 195 42.11 44.69 6.87
C GLU A 195 41.42 45.99 6.46
N THR A 196 41.53 46.98 7.33
CA THR A 196 41.20 48.38 7.05
C THR A 196 42.42 49.00 6.39
N TRP A 197 42.27 49.52 5.17
CA TRP A 197 43.27 50.37 4.55
C TRP A 197 42.95 51.82 4.89
N ALA A 198 43.90 52.49 5.54
CA ALA A 198 44.07 53.93 5.57
C ALA A 198 45.12 54.33 4.52
#